data_AF-L8MWA0-F1
#
_entry.id   AF-L8MWA0-F1
#
_cell.length_a   1.000
_cell.length_b   1.000
_cell.length_c   1.000
_cell.angle_alpha   90.00
_cell.angle_beta   90.00
_cell.angle_gamma   90.00
#
_symmetry.space_group_name_H-M   'P 1'
#
loop_
_entity.id
_entity.type
_entity.pdbx_description
1 polymer ?
#
loop_
_entity_poly.entity_id
_entity_poly.type
_entity_poly.pdbx_seq_one_letter_code
_entity_poly.pdbx_strand_id
1 'polypeptide(L)'
;MTLLTQLLNRLSVWIQSKYPDGIILLNNGLTRDQITEKIKSLPFQFPEELYELYQWRNGQKYGSKGAMKIINSKGFGYDIDLEVFDCRVFLPLEDAIERYNFELHGYNFSDPSPRFKYSWFPVFYRDSYNYLLFDIRESGTCPLVSMRIQSLPEEALITYSSLTKMIMTLVEFYEAGGDEVGVHEFCDEFEQIWLQHNADIIADDFSQSLRDTRDGRLFSFYYNPNEEF
;
A
#
# COMPACT_ATOMS: atom_id res chain seq x y z
N MET A 1 14.24 -17.18 9.99
CA MET A 1 13.38 -15.98 10.09
C MET A 1 14.11 -14.86 9.36
N THR A 2 13.53 -14.37 8.29
CA THR A 2 14.09 -13.33 7.41
C THR A 2 14.04 -11.95 8.08
N LEU A 3 14.68 -10.96 7.47
CA LEU A 3 14.61 -9.57 7.93
C LEU A 3 13.18 -9.03 7.87
N LEU A 4 12.46 -9.26 6.77
CA LEU A 4 11.08 -8.81 6.61
C LEU A 4 10.16 -9.36 7.71
N THR A 5 10.23 -10.67 8.01
CA THR A 5 9.45 -11.27 9.09
C THR A 5 9.76 -10.64 10.46
N GLN A 6 11.03 -10.31 10.74
CA GLN A 6 11.41 -9.62 11.97
C GLN A 6 10.79 -8.21 12.05
N LEU A 7 10.83 -7.47 10.93
CA LEU A 7 10.27 -6.12 10.84
C LEU A 7 8.73 -6.13 10.96
N LEU A 8 8.03 -7.08 10.33
CA LEU A 8 6.59 -7.24 10.45
C LEU A 8 6.15 -7.54 11.91
N ASN A 9 6.95 -8.31 12.64
CA ASN A 9 6.72 -8.56 14.06
C ASN A 9 6.92 -7.29 14.91
N ARG A 10 7.93 -6.47 14.61
CA ARG A 10 8.11 -5.16 15.26
C ARG A 10 6.95 -4.21 14.97
N LEU A 11 6.52 -4.14 13.70
CA LEU A 11 5.34 -3.37 13.30
C LEU A 11 4.10 -3.83 14.07
N SER A 12 3.94 -5.14 14.28
CA SER A 12 2.83 -5.71 15.07
C SER A 12 2.84 -5.22 16.52
N VAL A 13 4.02 -5.17 17.15
CA VAL A 13 4.18 -4.64 18.51
C VAL A 13 3.80 -3.16 18.57
N TRP A 14 4.26 -2.37 17.60
CA TRP A 14 3.88 -0.96 17.50
C TRP A 14 2.36 -0.79 17.33
N ILE A 15 1.75 -1.53 16.40
CA ILE A 15 0.29 -1.52 16.18
C ILE A 15 -0.45 -1.82 17.47
N GLN A 16 -0.07 -2.86 18.22
CA GLN A 16 -0.73 -3.21 19.50
C GLN A 16 -0.56 -2.11 20.56
N SER A 17 0.60 -1.44 20.58
CA SER A 17 0.85 -0.37 21.55
C SER A 17 0.01 0.88 21.28
N LYS A 18 -0.18 1.23 20.00
CA LYS A 18 -0.95 2.39 19.56
C LYS A 18 -2.46 2.09 19.53
N TYR A 19 -2.80 0.90 19.06
CA TYR A 19 -4.16 0.39 18.89
C TYR A 19 -4.25 -0.99 19.58
N PRO A 20 -4.67 -1.06 20.86
CA PRO A 20 -4.75 -2.33 21.59
C PRO A 20 -5.52 -3.44 20.86
N ASP A 21 -6.55 -3.07 20.10
CA ASP A 21 -7.36 -3.99 19.29
C ASP A 21 -6.94 -4.06 17.80
N GLY A 22 -5.89 -3.33 17.40
CA GLY A 22 -5.48 -3.19 16.00
C GLY A 22 -5.09 -4.50 15.32
N ILE A 23 -4.50 -5.44 16.06
CA ILE A 23 -4.18 -6.78 15.52
C ILE A 23 -5.44 -7.62 15.26
N ILE A 24 -6.54 -7.36 15.97
CA ILE A 24 -7.81 -8.06 15.74
C ILE A 24 -8.41 -7.64 14.38
N LEU A 25 -7.99 -6.50 13.82
CA LEU A 25 -8.39 -6.04 12.49
C LEU A 25 -7.71 -6.79 11.36
N LEU A 26 -6.57 -7.46 11.63
CA LEU A 26 -5.85 -8.24 10.63
C LEU A 26 -6.34 -9.69 10.61
N ASN A 27 -6.52 -10.25 9.41
CA ASN A 27 -6.81 -11.66 9.22
C ASN A 27 -5.60 -12.52 9.62
N ASN A 28 -5.87 -13.77 10.00
CA ASN A 28 -4.79 -14.75 10.19
C ASN A 28 -4.00 -14.92 8.88
N GLY A 29 -2.70 -15.17 9.02
CA GLY A 29 -1.84 -15.49 7.88
C GLY A 29 -2.28 -16.76 7.16
N LEU A 30 -1.98 -16.84 5.87
CA LEU A 30 -2.24 -17.99 5.03
C LEU A 30 -1.05 -18.95 5.06
N THR A 31 -1.26 -20.22 4.73
CA THR A 31 -0.15 -21.13 4.41
C THR A 31 0.37 -20.87 3.00
N ARG A 32 1.61 -21.27 2.73
CA ARG A 32 2.20 -21.16 1.38
C ARG A 32 1.37 -21.88 0.32
N ASP A 33 0.81 -23.04 0.66
CA ASP A 33 -0.06 -23.80 -0.25
C ASP A 33 -1.37 -23.05 -0.52
N GLN A 34 -1.97 -22.42 0.50
CA GLN A 34 -3.17 -21.59 0.32
C GLN A 34 -2.89 -20.39 -0.58
N ILE A 35 -1.73 -19.73 -0.43
CA ILE A 35 -1.32 -18.61 -1.28
C ILE A 35 -1.12 -19.11 -2.72
N THR A 36 -0.31 -20.15 -2.91
CA THR A 36 -0.02 -20.75 -4.23
C THR A 36 -1.29 -21.12 -4.98
N GLU A 37 -2.25 -21.76 -4.29
CA GLU A 37 -3.53 -22.15 -4.89
C GLU A 37 -4.39 -20.94 -5.30
N LYS A 38 -4.40 -19.87 -4.49
CA LYS A 38 -5.17 -18.65 -4.79
C LYS A 38 -4.59 -17.88 -5.97
N ILE A 39 -3.26 -17.81 -6.08
CA ILE A 39 -2.59 -17.01 -7.11
C ILE A 39 -2.38 -17.74 -8.43
N LYS A 40 -2.76 -19.02 -8.54
CA LYS A 40 -2.48 -19.87 -9.71
C LYS A 40 -2.97 -19.32 -11.06
N SER A 41 -3.97 -18.43 -11.05
CA SER A 41 -4.53 -17.81 -12.24
C SER A 41 -3.88 -16.47 -12.60
N LEU A 42 -2.99 -15.94 -11.76
CA LEU A 42 -2.27 -14.70 -12.03
C LEU A 42 -1.15 -14.95 -13.05
N PRO A 43 -0.81 -13.96 -13.90
CA PRO A 43 0.19 -14.14 -14.95
C PRO A 43 1.65 -14.04 -14.46
N PHE A 44 1.88 -14.07 -13.15
CA PHE A 44 3.20 -13.96 -12.53
C PHE A 44 3.30 -14.82 -11.27
N GLN A 45 4.53 -15.13 -10.89
CA GLN A 45 4.82 -15.79 -9.63
C GLN A 45 5.06 -14.75 -8.54
N PHE A 46 4.49 -14.97 -7.36
CA PHE A 46 4.76 -14.10 -6.21
C PHE A 46 6.24 -14.17 -5.82
N PRO A 47 6.89 -13.02 -5.56
CA PRO A 47 8.20 -12.99 -4.90
C PRO A 47 8.07 -13.47 -3.45
N GLU A 48 9.19 -13.86 -2.84
CA GLU A 48 9.22 -14.37 -1.46
C GLU A 48 8.63 -13.36 -0.46
N GLU A 49 8.89 -12.05 -0.65
CA GLU A 49 8.36 -11.00 0.22
C GLU A 49 6.82 -10.98 0.28
N LEU A 50 6.12 -11.31 -0.83
CA LEU A 50 4.66 -11.41 -0.82
C LEU A 50 4.18 -12.67 -0.12
N TYR A 51 4.89 -13.80 -0.26
CA TYR A 51 4.59 -14.99 0.53
C TYR A 51 4.74 -14.69 2.02
N GLU A 52 5.86 -14.09 2.44
CA GLU A 52 6.09 -13.73 3.84
C GLU A 52 5.02 -12.78 4.39
N LEU A 53 4.63 -11.76 3.63
CA LEU A 53 3.60 -10.80 4.04
C LEU A 53 2.25 -11.48 4.28
N TYR A 54 1.79 -12.30 3.32
CA TYR A 54 0.50 -12.99 3.44
C TYR A 54 0.53 -14.17 4.41
N GLN A 55 1.69 -14.78 4.66
CA GLN A 55 1.89 -15.75 5.73
C GLN A 55 1.89 -15.09 7.12
N TRP A 56 2.30 -13.82 7.22
CA TRP A 56 2.20 -13.05 8.45
C TRP A 56 0.75 -12.68 8.75
N ARG A 57 0.05 -12.01 7.83
CA ARG A 57 -1.39 -11.66 7.93
C ARG A 57 -2.04 -11.61 6.55
N ASN A 58 -3.29 -12.04 6.42
CA ASN A 58 -4.04 -11.96 5.16
C ASN A 58 -4.81 -10.63 5.01
N GLY A 59 -4.10 -9.51 5.10
CA GLY A 59 -4.74 -8.20 5.05
C GLY A 59 -5.70 -7.92 6.20
N GLN A 60 -6.50 -6.87 6.05
CA GLN A 60 -7.51 -6.42 7.03
C GLN A 60 -8.86 -7.07 6.76
N LYS A 61 -9.60 -7.39 7.83
CA LYS A 61 -10.88 -8.13 7.79
C LYS A 61 -11.95 -7.56 6.86
N TYR A 62 -11.94 -6.24 6.64
CA TYR A 62 -12.93 -5.58 5.80
C TYR A 62 -12.36 -5.02 4.49
N GLY A 63 -11.08 -5.28 4.22
CA GLY A 63 -10.42 -5.02 2.95
C GLY A 63 -10.75 -3.66 2.34
N SER A 64 -11.27 -3.66 1.13
CA SER A 64 -11.68 -2.45 0.40
C SER A 64 -13.14 -2.03 0.63
N LYS A 65 -13.90 -2.80 1.42
CA LYS A 65 -15.37 -2.71 1.55
C LYS A 65 -15.82 -1.87 2.76
N GLY A 66 -14.92 -1.08 3.33
CA GLY A 66 -15.18 -0.12 4.40
C GLY A 66 -14.67 -0.61 5.76
N ALA A 67 -14.35 0.33 6.63
CA ALA A 67 -13.72 0.05 7.90
C ALA A 67 -14.61 -0.71 8.91
N MET A 68 -13.98 -1.31 9.93
CA MET A 68 -14.72 -1.77 11.11
C MET A 68 -15.21 -0.55 11.89
N LYS A 69 -16.51 -0.42 12.10
CA LYS A 69 -17.07 0.50 13.08
C LYS A 69 -16.76 0.00 14.50
N ILE A 70 -15.62 0.37 15.06
CA ILE A 70 -15.34 0.07 16.47
C ILE A 70 -16.12 1.07 17.32
N ILE A 71 -17.12 0.56 18.04
CA ILE A 71 -17.87 1.33 19.02
C ILE A 71 -16.99 1.47 20.26
N ASN A 72 -16.50 2.67 20.54
CA ASN A 72 -15.80 2.92 21.79
C ASN A 72 -16.73 2.69 23.00
N SER A 73 -16.19 2.60 24.21
CA SER A 73 -16.96 2.41 25.45
C SER A 73 -18.00 3.51 25.74
N LYS A 74 -18.03 4.59 24.92
CA LYS A 74 -18.98 5.70 24.98
C LYS A 74 -20.05 5.65 23.87
N GLY A 75 -20.10 4.58 23.06
CA GLY A 75 -21.13 4.40 22.03
C GLY A 75 -20.87 5.09 20.69
N PHE A 76 -19.69 5.69 20.48
CA PHE A 76 -19.31 6.29 19.20
C PHE A 76 -18.57 5.28 18.34
N GLY A 77 -19.08 5.02 17.13
CA GLY A 77 -18.43 4.15 16.16
C GLY A 77 -17.52 4.97 15.24
N TYR A 78 -16.25 4.60 15.18
CA TYR A 78 -15.31 5.10 14.18
C TYR A 78 -14.94 3.96 13.25
N ASP A 79 -14.86 4.29 11.97
CA ASP A 79 -14.28 3.48 10.93
C ASP A 79 -12.77 3.39 11.20
N ILE A 80 -12.29 2.23 11.68
CA ILE A 80 -10.84 2.00 11.87
C ILE A 80 -10.30 1.19 10.71
N ASP A 81 -9.80 1.90 9.71
CA ASP A 81 -8.87 1.34 8.74
C ASP A 81 -7.45 1.48 9.31
N LEU A 82 -6.72 0.36 9.38
CA LEU A 82 -5.35 0.37 9.89
C LEU A 82 -4.40 0.81 8.77
N GLU A 83 -4.31 2.11 8.53
CA GLU A 83 -3.53 2.72 7.44
C GLU A 83 -2.02 2.80 7.72
N VAL A 84 -1.46 1.79 8.39
CA VAL A 84 -0.06 1.80 8.86
C VAL A 84 0.95 1.47 7.76
N PHE A 85 0.50 1.01 6.60
CA PHE A 85 1.33 0.65 5.45
C PHE A 85 1.39 1.79 4.45
N ASP A 86 2.17 2.83 4.76
CA ASP A 86 2.27 4.02 3.92
C ASP A 86 0.88 4.65 3.67
N CYS A 87 0.09 4.82 4.74
CA CYS A 87 -1.24 5.43 4.71
C CYS A 87 -2.25 4.66 3.83
N ARG A 88 -2.11 3.33 3.78
CA ARG A 88 -2.96 2.44 2.99
C ARG A 88 -3.39 1.22 3.80
N VAL A 89 -4.56 0.71 3.47
CA VAL A 89 -5.09 -0.56 3.93
C VAL A 89 -4.35 -1.70 3.24
N PHE A 90 -3.98 -2.70 4.04
CA PHE A 90 -3.43 -3.95 3.53
C PHE A 90 -4.60 -4.88 3.14
N LEU A 91 -4.75 -5.16 1.85
CA LEU A 91 -5.87 -5.95 1.32
C LEU A 91 -5.70 -7.45 1.60
N PRO A 92 -6.78 -8.16 1.96
CA PRO A 92 -6.82 -9.62 1.83
C PRO A 92 -6.43 -10.05 0.42
N LEU A 93 -5.75 -11.20 0.31
CA LEU A 93 -5.25 -11.69 -0.96
C LEU A 93 -6.37 -11.85 -2.00
N GLU A 94 -7.55 -12.27 -1.56
CA GLU A 94 -8.73 -12.41 -2.41
C GLU A 94 -9.19 -11.08 -2.99
N ASP A 95 -9.25 -10.03 -2.16
CA ASP A 95 -9.61 -8.68 -2.57
C ASP A 95 -8.56 -8.08 -3.51
N ALA A 96 -7.27 -8.34 -3.25
CA ALA A 96 -6.17 -7.94 -4.13
C ALA A 96 -6.27 -8.60 -5.51
N ILE A 97 -6.63 -9.89 -5.58
CA ILE A 97 -6.86 -10.62 -6.85
C ILE A 97 -8.10 -10.08 -7.57
N GLU A 98 -9.22 -9.89 -6.87
CA GLU A 98 -10.44 -9.30 -7.45
C GLU A 98 -10.12 -7.93 -8.07
N ARG A 99 -9.39 -7.09 -7.32
CA ARG A 99 -9.00 -5.76 -7.79
C ARG A 99 -8.02 -5.79 -8.95
N TYR A 100 -7.01 -6.67 -8.93
CA TYR A 100 -6.10 -6.85 -10.05
C TYR A 100 -6.86 -7.16 -11.34
N ASN A 101 -7.76 -8.15 -11.30
CA ASN A 101 -8.55 -8.53 -12.46
C ASN A 101 -9.45 -7.39 -12.92
N PHE A 102 -10.04 -6.65 -11.98
CA PHE A 102 -10.88 -5.50 -12.30
C PHE A 102 -10.12 -4.39 -13.03
N GLU A 103 -8.98 -3.95 -12.50
CA GLU A 103 -8.20 -2.84 -13.07
C GLU A 103 -7.45 -3.22 -14.35
N LEU A 104 -7.16 -4.51 -14.55
CA LEU A 104 -6.57 -5.02 -15.79
C LEU A 104 -7.55 -5.02 -16.97
N HIS A 105 -8.85 -5.22 -16.71
CA HIS A 105 -9.87 -5.34 -17.77
C HIS A 105 -10.67 -4.04 -18.02
N GLY A 106 -10.43 -3.00 -17.23
CA GLY A 106 -11.05 -1.68 -17.42
C GLY A 106 -12.51 -1.59 -16.96
N TYR A 107 -13.00 -0.36 -16.78
CA TYR A 107 -14.28 -0.07 -16.13
C TYR A 107 -15.49 -0.08 -17.09
N ASN A 108 -15.35 0.18 -18.40
CA ASN A 108 -16.48 0.23 -19.35
C ASN A 108 -16.07 0.48 -20.82
N PHE A 109 -16.99 0.16 -21.73
CA PHE A 109 -16.95 0.17 -23.21
C PHE A 109 -16.34 1.40 -23.94
N SER A 110 -16.05 2.51 -23.26
CA SER A 110 -15.59 3.77 -23.87
C SER A 110 -14.08 3.89 -23.97
N ASP A 111 -13.35 3.28 -23.03
CA ASP A 111 -11.89 3.21 -23.03
C ASP A 111 -11.46 1.84 -22.45
N PRO A 112 -11.17 0.87 -23.32
CA PRO A 112 -10.80 -0.48 -22.92
C PRO A 112 -9.34 -0.59 -22.44
N SER A 113 -8.63 0.52 -22.24
CA SER A 113 -7.21 0.49 -21.89
C SER A 113 -7.02 -0.05 -20.46
N PRO A 114 -6.12 -1.03 -20.25
CA PRO A 114 -5.81 -1.55 -18.94
C PRO A 114 -5.20 -0.43 -18.08
N ARG A 115 -5.71 -0.23 -16.87
CA ARG A 115 -5.17 0.75 -15.93
C ARG A 115 -3.89 0.26 -15.27
N PHE A 116 -3.75 -1.06 -15.17
CA PHE A 116 -2.58 -1.69 -14.58
C PHE A 116 -1.71 -2.34 -15.65
N LYS A 117 -0.39 -2.29 -15.44
CA LYS A 117 0.53 -3.18 -16.16
C LYS A 117 0.27 -4.62 -15.71
N TYR A 118 0.50 -5.59 -16.60
CA TYR A 118 0.32 -7.01 -16.27
C TYR A 118 1.14 -7.46 -15.05
N SER A 119 2.31 -6.84 -14.81
CA SER A 119 3.17 -7.12 -13.65
C SER A 119 2.70 -6.47 -12.35
N TRP A 120 1.71 -5.58 -12.37
CA TRP A 120 1.30 -4.81 -11.21
C TRP A 120 0.26 -5.52 -10.36
N PHE A 121 0.50 -5.65 -9.06
CA PHE A 121 -0.42 -6.31 -8.14
C PHE A 121 -0.80 -5.41 -6.96
N PRO A 122 -2.11 -5.16 -6.71
CA PRO A 122 -2.57 -4.20 -5.70
C PRO A 122 -2.68 -4.84 -4.33
N VAL A 123 -1.64 -4.67 -3.50
CA VAL A 123 -1.62 -5.19 -2.12
C VAL A 123 -2.07 -4.13 -1.12
N PHE A 124 -1.72 -2.87 -1.37
CA PHE A 124 -2.03 -1.75 -0.51
C PHE A 124 -2.94 -0.76 -1.24
N TYR A 125 -4.02 -0.39 -0.57
CA TYR A 125 -5.12 0.39 -1.12
C TYR A 125 -5.57 1.44 -0.12
N ARG A 126 -5.78 2.68 -0.54
CA ARG A 126 -6.41 3.70 0.32
C ARG A 126 -7.82 4.01 -0.16
N ASP A 127 -7.95 4.34 -1.43
CA ASP A 127 -9.20 4.75 -2.04
C ASP A 127 -9.21 4.41 -3.53
N SER A 128 -10.31 4.69 -4.21
CA SER A 128 -10.51 4.41 -5.64
C SER A 128 -9.54 5.16 -6.56
N TYR A 129 -8.60 5.92 -6.02
CA TYR A 129 -7.61 6.67 -6.79
C TYR A 129 -6.18 6.35 -6.37
N ASN A 130 -5.90 5.84 -5.17
CA ASN A 130 -4.54 5.73 -4.64
C ASN A 130 -4.14 4.28 -4.32
N TYR A 131 -3.21 3.74 -5.11
CA TYR A 131 -2.60 2.44 -4.89
C TYR A 131 -1.14 2.54 -4.50
N LEU A 132 -0.68 1.53 -3.77
CA LEU A 132 0.73 1.15 -3.75
C LEU A 132 0.81 -0.30 -4.24
N LEU A 133 1.34 -0.44 -5.45
CA LEU A 133 1.33 -1.65 -6.26
C LEU A 133 2.68 -2.35 -6.17
N PHE A 134 2.68 -3.67 -6.15
CA PHE A 134 3.89 -4.45 -6.37
C PHE A 134 4.12 -4.58 -7.87
N ASP A 135 5.30 -4.21 -8.38
CA ASP A 135 5.70 -4.47 -9.76
C ASP A 135 6.49 -5.79 -9.82
N ILE A 136 5.78 -6.89 -10.08
CA ILE A 136 6.30 -8.26 -10.05
C ILE A 136 6.90 -8.59 -11.41
N ARG A 137 8.18 -8.24 -11.57
CA ARG A 137 8.95 -8.49 -12.80
C ARG A 137 9.66 -9.84 -12.73
N GLU A 138 9.88 -10.47 -13.88
CA GLU A 138 10.66 -11.72 -13.97
C GLU A 138 12.13 -11.55 -13.53
N SER A 139 12.63 -10.31 -13.46
CA SER A 139 14.02 -9.97 -13.11
C SER A 139 14.39 -10.18 -11.63
N GLY A 140 13.49 -10.73 -10.81
CA GLY A 140 13.73 -11.01 -9.38
C GLY A 140 13.66 -9.79 -8.45
N THR A 141 13.52 -8.58 -9.01
CA THR A 141 13.24 -7.35 -8.26
C THR A 141 11.74 -7.09 -8.21
N CYS A 142 11.20 -6.73 -7.05
CA CYS A 142 9.79 -6.38 -6.89
C CYS A 142 9.61 -5.03 -6.18
N PRO A 143 9.82 -3.91 -6.90
CA PRO A 143 9.62 -2.58 -6.33
C PRO A 143 8.13 -2.30 -6.07
N LEU A 144 7.88 -1.40 -5.13
CA LEU A 144 6.55 -0.88 -4.86
C LEU A 144 6.38 0.47 -5.57
N VAL A 145 5.29 0.59 -6.30
CA VAL A 145 4.98 1.72 -7.18
C VAL A 145 3.73 2.43 -6.68
N SER A 146 3.82 3.72 -6.40
CA SER A 146 2.65 4.56 -6.14
C SER A 146 2.02 4.99 -7.45
N MET A 147 0.73 4.71 -7.60
CA MET A 147 -0.04 5.07 -8.80
C MET A 147 -1.33 5.75 -8.40
N ARG A 148 -1.67 6.84 -9.12
CA ARG A 148 -3.02 7.41 -9.12
C ARG A 148 -3.84 6.86 -10.27
N ILE A 149 -5.11 6.49 -10.08
CA ILE A 149 -5.95 5.93 -11.19
C ILE A 149 -6.10 6.90 -12.37
N GLN A 150 -6.09 8.21 -12.13
CA GLN A 150 -6.18 9.20 -13.21
C GLN A 150 -4.85 9.42 -13.93
N SER A 151 -3.75 8.87 -13.40
CA SER A 151 -2.45 8.92 -14.02
C SER A 151 -2.27 7.77 -14.99
N LEU A 152 -1.50 8.03 -16.04
CA LEU A 152 -1.06 6.97 -16.95
C LEU A 152 -0.09 6.02 -16.21
N PRO A 153 -0.04 4.71 -16.56
CA PRO A 153 0.91 3.77 -15.97
C PRO A 153 2.39 4.18 -16.08
N GLU A 154 2.72 5.07 -17.02
CA GLU A 154 4.04 5.68 -17.21
C GLU A 154 4.38 6.74 -16.17
N GLU A 155 3.38 7.34 -15.51
CA GLU A 155 3.54 8.37 -14.49
C GLU A 155 3.71 7.78 -13.07
N ALA A 156 3.59 6.46 -12.94
CA ALA A 156 3.66 5.80 -11.66
C ALA A 156 5.11 5.81 -11.11
N LEU A 157 5.26 6.18 -9.83
CA LEU A 157 6.55 6.41 -9.20
C LEU A 157 6.97 5.21 -8.36
N ILE A 158 8.21 4.74 -8.49
CA ILE A 158 8.75 3.70 -7.60
C ILE A 158 8.96 4.32 -6.21
N THR A 159 8.11 4.00 -5.24
CA THR A 159 8.21 4.56 -3.88
C THR A 159 9.17 3.78 -2.99
N TYR A 160 9.34 2.48 -3.23
CA TYR A 160 10.24 1.62 -2.47
C TYR A 160 10.83 0.56 -3.40
N SER A 161 12.11 0.22 -3.23
CA SER A 161 12.76 -0.76 -4.12
C SER A 161 12.42 -2.21 -3.74
N SER A 162 11.87 -2.42 -2.54
CA SER A 162 11.34 -3.69 -2.04
C SER A 162 10.39 -3.49 -0.86
N LEU A 163 9.61 -4.52 -0.50
CA LEU A 163 8.74 -4.48 0.68
C LEU A 163 9.57 -4.40 1.96
N THR A 164 10.71 -5.10 2.02
CA THR A 164 11.60 -5.04 3.19
C THR A 164 12.00 -3.59 3.51
N LYS A 165 12.37 -2.79 2.50
CA LYS A 165 12.72 -1.38 2.71
C LYS A 165 11.54 -0.52 3.13
N MET A 166 10.35 -0.77 2.57
CA MET A 166 9.13 -0.08 3.01
C MET A 166 8.88 -0.34 4.50
N ILE A 167 8.83 -1.60 4.92
CA ILE A 167 8.54 -1.95 6.32
C ILE A 167 9.67 -1.46 7.24
N MET A 168 10.93 -1.53 6.82
CA MET A 168 12.07 -1.00 7.59
C MET A 168 11.93 0.50 7.84
N THR A 169 11.61 1.28 6.80
CA THR A 169 11.39 2.73 6.88
C THR A 169 10.24 3.05 7.85
N LEU A 170 9.10 2.38 7.69
CA LEU A 170 7.92 2.61 8.54
C LEU A 170 8.19 2.25 10.00
N VAL A 171 8.78 1.08 10.26
CA VAL A 171 9.08 0.62 11.63
C VAL A 171 10.05 1.56 12.33
N GLU A 172 11.12 1.99 11.67
CA GLU A 172 12.08 2.92 12.27
C GLU A 172 11.44 4.28 12.59
N PHE A 173 10.61 4.80 11.69
CA PHE A 173 9.89 6.05 11.92
C PHE A 173 8.90 5.94 13.08
N TYR A 174 8.11 4.88 13.11
CA TYR A 174 7.12 4.63 14.16
C TYR A 174 7.75 4.39 15.53
N GLU A 175 8.88 3.67 15.60
CA GLU A 175 9.61 3.47 16.85
C GLU A 175 10.32 4.73 17.35
N ALA A 176 10.65 5.67 16.44
CA ALA A 176 11.15 7.00 16.79
C ALA A 176 10.05 7.95 17.31
N GLY A 177 8.79 7.50 17.36
CA GLY A 177 7.65 8.28 17.84
C GLY A 177 6.81 8.93 16.74
N GLY A 178 7.12 8.65 15.47
CA GLY A 178 6.28 9.02 14.33
C GLY A 178 4.94 8.30 14.32
N ASP A 179 4.03 8.76 13.45
CA ASP A 179 2.69 8.20 13.27
C ASP A 179 2.24 8.26 11.80
N GLU A 180 1.05 7.76 11.52
CA GLU A 180 0.50 7.66 10.17
C GLU A 180 0.31 9.04 9.52
N VAL A 181 0.10 10.10 10.30
CA VAL A 181 -0.01 11.47 9.79
C VAL A 181 1.34 11.93 9.26
N GLY A 182 2.42 11.71 10.03
CA GLY A 182 3.78 12.05 9.57
C GLY A 182 4.19 11.30 8.29
N VAL A 183 3.78 10.03 8.16
CA VAL A 183 3.95 9.27 6.91
C VAL A 183 3.13 9.88 5.77
N HIS A 184 1.87 10.26 6.04
CA HIS A 184 0.97 10.81 5.03
C HIS A 184 1.50 12.13 4.46
N GLU A 185 1.88 13.05 5.35
CA GLU A 185 2.40 14.38 5.04
C GLU A 185 3.84 14.32 4.50
N PHE A 186 4.48 13.14 4.57
CA PHE A 186 5.88 12.95 4.22
C PHE A 186 6.75 13.99 4.96
N CYS A 187 6.57 14.05 6.29
CA CYS A 187 7.26 15.03 7.12
C CYS A 187 8.78 14.86 7.04
N ASP A 188 9.53 15.91 7.40
CA ASP A 188 10.98 15.94 7.22
C ASP A 188 11.67 14.76 7.93
N GLU A 189 11.20 14.36 9.12
CA GLU A 189 11.75 13.21 9.84
C GLU A 189 11.50 11.89 9.10
N PHE A 190 10.30 11.69 8.54
CA PHE A 190 9.99 10.51 7.74
C PHE A 190 10.82 10.48 6.46
N GLU A 191 10.93 11.61 5.76
CA GLU A 191 11.76 11.72 4.55
C GLU A 191 13.22 11.36 4.85
N GLN A 192 13.81 11.84 5.94
CA GLN A 192 15.19 11.51 6.27
C GLN A 192 15.41 10.00 6.46
N ILE A 193 14.50 9.31 7.14
CA ILE A 193 14.55 7.85 7.29
C ILE A 193 14.31 7.16 5.94
N TRP A 194 13.34 7.65 5.16
CA TRP A 194 13.05 7.13 3.83
C TRP A 194 14.28 7.21 2.92
N LEU A 195 14.98 8.36 2.91
CA LEU A 195 16.20 8.58 2.12
C LEU A 195 17.33 7.62 2.52
N GLN A 196 17.48 7.32 3.81
CA GLN A 196 18.51 6.39 4.30
C GLN A 196 18.37 4.99 3.69
N HIS A 197 17.14 4.52 3.51
CA HIS A 197 16.85 3.16 3.04
C HIS A 197 16.60 3.06 1.54
N ASN A 198 16.18 4.16 0.91
CA ASN A 198 15.70 4.19 -0.48
C ASN A 198 16.54 5.11 -1.38
N ALA A 199 17.79 5.41 -0.98
CA ALA A 199 18.73 6.23 -1.76
C ALA A 199 18.98 5.72 -3.18
N ASP A 200 18.81 4.43 -3.42
CA ASP A 200 18.97 3.77 -4.72
C ASP A 200 17.87 4.12 -5.74
N ILE A 201 16.80 4.77 -5.30
CA ILE A 201 15.64 5.13 -6.13
C ILE A 201 15.69 6.61 -6.54
N ILE A 202 16.61 7.41 -5.96
CA ILE A 202 16.61 8.86 -6.09
C ILE A 202 17.16 9.29 -7.45
N ALA A 203 16.33 10.03 -8.20
CA ALA A 203 16.75 11.09 -9.11
C ALA A 203 16.52 12.44 -8.42
N ASP A 204 17.24 13.49 -8.82
CA ASP A 204 17.27 14.80 -8.13
C ASP A 204 15.89 15.46 -7.89
N ASP A 205 14.84 15.08 -8.63
CA ASP A 205 13.45 15.63 -8.51
C ASP A 205 12.44 14.66 -7.83
N PHE A 206 12.90 13.53 -7.31
CA PHE A 206 12.02 12.43 -6.90
C PHE A 206 11.23 12.71 -5.60
N SER A 207 11.86 13.31 -4.58
CA SER A 207 11.20 13.55 -3.30
C SER A 207 10.10 14.60 -3.38
N GLN A 208 10.30 15.66 -4.17
CA GLN A 208 9.26 16.65 -4.44
C GLN A 208 8.08 16.02 -5.19
N SER A 209 8.36 15.16 -6.17
CA SER A 209 7.31 14.43 -6.90
C SER A 209 6.50 13.51 -5.98
N LEU A 210 7.15 12.85 -5.00
CA LEU A 210 6.46 12.07 -3.97
C LEU A 210 5.60 12.94 -3.05
N ARG A 211 6.12 14.07 -2.57
CA ARG A 211 5.37 15.05 -1.75
C ARG A 211 4.12 15.53 -2.52
N ASP A 212 4.26 15.91 -3.78
CA ASP A 212 3.15 16.39 -4.63
C ASP A 212 2.10 15.28 -4.89
N THR A 213 2.57 14.03 -5.01
CA THR A 213 1.72 12.84 -5.13
C THR A 213 0.99 12.48 -3.82
N ARG A 214 1.48 12.94 -2.66
CA ARG A 214 0.84 12.68 -1.35
C ARG A 214 -0.09 13.79 -0.90
N ASP A 215 0.30 15.05 -1.12
CA ASP A 215 -0.44 16.24 -0.68
C ASP A 215 -1.69 16.58 -1.52
N GLY A 216 -1.94 15.84 -2.60
CA GLY A 216 -3.05 16.16 -3.50
C GLY A 216 -2.85 17.46 -4.30
N ARG A 217 -1.72 18.17 -4.20
CA ARG A 217 -1.50 19.51 -4.81
C ARG A 217 -1.63 19.56 -6.34
N LEU A 218 -1.50 18.44 -7.04
CA LEU A 218 -1.85 18.34 -8.47
C LEU A 218 -3.36 18.50 -8.79
N PHE A 219 -4.25 18.52 -7.80
CA PHE A 219 -5.67 18.89 -8.00
C PHE A 219 -5.86 20.37 -8.36
N SER A 220 -4.88 21.24 -8.07
CA SER A 220 -5.02 22.68 -8.32
C SER A 220 -4.85 23.10 -9.78
N PHE A 221 -4.42 22.20 -10.68
CA PHE A 221 -4.22 22.53 -12.10
C PHE A 221 -5.34 22.03 -13.03
N TYR A 222 -6.25 21.16 -12.57
CA TYR A 222 -7.35 20.63 -13.40
C TYR A 222 -8.75 20.88 -12.85
N TYR A 223 -8.89 21.58 -11.72
CA TYR A 223 -10.17 22.19 -11.33
C TYR A 223 -10.12 23.68 -11.66
N ASN A 224 -10.57 24.06 -12.87
CA ASN A 224 -10.93 25.44 -13.16
C ASN A 224 -12.40 25.64 -12.75
N PRO A 225 -12.69 26.25 -11.59
CA PRO A 225 -14.07 26.50 -11.16
C PRO A 225 -14.83 27.51 -12.04
N ASN A 226 -14.23 28.00 -13.13
CA ASN A 226 -14.82 28.98 -14.04
C ASN A 226 -15.27 28.42 -15.41
N GLU A 227 -15.29 27.10 -15.61
CA GLU A 227 -16.04 26.53 -16.76
C GLU A 227 -17.50 26.31 -16.34
N GLU A 228 -18.28 27.38 -16.48
CA GLU A 228 -19.73 27.38 -16.33
C GLU A 228 -20.40 26.53 -17.42
N PHE A 229 -21.34 25.69 -17.00
CA PHE A 229 -22.32 24.99 -17.84
C PHE A 229 -23.36 25.94 -18.43
#